data_AF-A0A0M8WH21-F1
#
_entry.id   AF-A0A0M8WH21-F1
#
_cell.length_a   1.000
_cell.length_b   1.000
_cell.length_c   1.000
_cell.angle_alpha   90.00
_cell.angle_beta   90.00
_cell.angle_gamma   90.00
#
_symmetry.space_group_name_H-M   'P 1'
#
loop_
_entity.id
_entity.type
_entity.pdbx_description
1 polymer ?
#
loop_
_entity_poly.entity_id
_entity_poly.type
_entity_poly.pdbx_seq_one_letter_code
_entity_poly.pdbx_strand_id
1 'polypeptide(L)'
;MARVAVIGDVGGHPDELLRALRELGAGNGQLPPGLVVVQVGDLVDRGPDSTGVLDVVAPFLGGRWVQLAGNHEAQYLPSATVFWPQPIPPAGVRTLREWWSDGRMQVAAAITTGGDEYLLTHAGLTLTAWRQLGEPTSAARAADLLNERPDLIWYTGAHVRDDRAGPLWAESGAALHEPWMQYDGVVPFGQIHGHSTVVHFGQQRWRCDGRVRQRTTVDWQARHVRVRVGGRVFIGVDPGHGVTGAPGWQPLVLDDAEVHPVPAQA
;
A
#
# COMPACT_ATOMS: atom_id res chain seq x y z
N MET A 1 -3.53 -4.60 22.00
CA MET A 1 -3.72 -4.92 20.57
C MET A 1 -4.73 -3.93 20.00
N ALA A 2 -4.55 -3.53 18.76
CA ALA A 2 -5.34 -2.50 18.10
C ALA A 2 -6.22 -3.11 17.00
N ARG A 3 -7.26 -2.38 16.62
CA ARG A 3 -7.92 -2.59 15.34
C ARG A 3 -7.11 -1.82 14.29
N VAL A 4 -6.68 -2.49 13.22
CA VAL A 4 -5.92 -1.87 12.13
C VAL A 4 -6.79 -1.85 10.88
N ALA A 5 -6.94 -0.68 10.27
CA ALA A 5 -7.58 -0.52 8.96
C ALA A 5 -6.53 -0.18 7.92
N VAL A 6 -6.40 -1.01 6.89
CA VAL A 6 -5.53 -0.77 5.76
C VAL A 6 -6.35 -0.18 4.61
N ILE A 7 -5.94 1.00 4.15
CA ILE A 7 -6.58 1.73 3.05
C ILE A 7 -5.65 1.70 1.83
N GLY A 8 -6.16 1.22 0.71
CA GLY A 8 -5.49 1.19 -0.59
C GLY A 8 -5.31 2.56 -1.25
N ASP A 9 -4.98 2.53 -2.53
CA ASP A 9 -4.85 3.69 -3.40
C ASP A 9 -6.13 4.55 -3.36
N VAL A 10 -5.99 5.83 -3.04
CA VAL A 10 -7.10 6.80 -3.00
C VAL A 10 -7.16 7.58 -4.31
N GLY A 11 -6.00 7.93 -4.87
CA GLY A 11 -5.88 8.55 -6.19
C GLY A 11 -6.77 9.78 -6.37
N GLY A 12 -6.67 10.78 -5.50
CA GLY A 12 -7.35 12.06 -5.65
C GLY A 12 -8.86 12.05 -5.40
N HIS A 13 -9.39 11.07 -4.67
CA HIS A 13 -10.81 10.95 -4.31
C HIS A 13 -11.07 11.24 -2.82
N PRO A 14 -11.14 12.52 -2.38
CA PRO A 14 -11.32 12.86 -0.97
C PRO A 14 -12.67 12.37 -0.41
N ASP A 15 -13.72 12.39 -1.22
CA ASP A 15 -15.05 11.94 -0.80
C ASP A 15 -15.09 10.44 -0.47
N GLU A 16 -14.37 9.62 -1.24
CA GLU A 16 -14.24 8.19 -1.00
C GLU A 16 -13.44 7.91 0.26
N LEU A 17 -12.34 8.65 0.47
CA LEU A 17 -11.55 8.53 1.70
C LEU A 17 -12.38 8.93 2.92
N LEU A 18 -13.10 10.06 2.86
CA LEU A 18 -13.98 10.51 3.94
C LEU A 18 -15.11 9.52 4.21
N ARG A 19 -15.67 8.87 3.16
CA ARG A 19 -16.68 7.81 3.32
C ARG A 19 -16.09 6.62 4.09
N ALA A 20 -14.94 6.11 3.68
CA ALA A 20 -14.28 5.01 4.36
C ALA A 20 -13.93 5.34 5.81
N LEU A 21 -13.44 6.56 6.07
CA LEU A 21 -13.14 7.02 7.44
C LEU A 21 -14.39 7.11 8.32
N ARG A 22 -15.53 7.59 7.80
CA ARG A 22 -16.80 7.57 8.52
C ARG A 22 -17.25 6.15 8.86
N GLU A 23 -17.12 5.21 7.93
CA GLU A 23 -17.44 3.79 8.14
C GLU A 23 -16.54 3.14 9.21
N LEU A 24 -15.29 3.60 9.33
CA LEU A 24 -14.38 3.20 10.40
C LEU A 24 -14.69 3.87 11.75
N GLY A 25 -15.61 4.83 11.78
CA GLY A 25 -16.00 5.57 12.99
C GLY A 25 -15.18 6.84 13.25
N ALA A 26 -14.39 7.31 12.28
CA ALA A 26 -13.66 8.56 12.39
C ALA A 26 -14.59 9.77 12.19
N GLY A 27 -14.31 10.85 12.90
CA GLY A 27 -15.08 12.09 12.84
C GLY A 27 -14.30 13.27 13.43
N ASN A 28 -14.58 14.48 12.96
CA ASN A 28 -13.92 15.71 13.41
C ASN A 28 -12.37 15.66 13.39
N GLY A 29 -11.79 14.99 12.39
CA GLY A 29 -10.34 14.83 12.28
C GLY A 29 -9.72 13.88 13.32
N GLN A 30 -10.52 13.02 13.95
CA GLN A 30 -10.06 12.06 14.96
C GLN A 30 -10.46 10.62 14.61
N LEU A 31 -9.55 9.68 14.85
CA LEU A 31 -9.82 8.24 14.76
C LEU A 31 -10.42 7.73 16.09
N PRO A 32 -11.38 6.79 16.07
CA PRO A 32 -11.93 6.22 17.30
C PRO A 32 -10.83 5.53 18.12
N PRO A 33 -10.90 5.51 19.46
CA PRO A 33 -9.90 4.87 20.31
C PRO A 33 -9.59 3.43 19.88
N GLY A 34 -8.32 3.05 19.91
CA GLY A 34 -7.88 1.69 19.54
C GLY A 34 -7.82 1.40 18.04
N LEU A 35 -8.26 2.31 17.16
CA LEU A 35 -8.04 2.22 15.72
C LEU A 35 -6.68 2.82 15.33
N VAL A 36 -5.95 2.10 14.48
CA VAL A 36 -4.82 2.59 13.69
C VAL A 36 -5.16 2.46 12.21
N VAL A 37 -4.84 3.48 11.42
CA VAL A 37 -4.99 3.42 9.95
C VAL A 37 -3.61 3.32 9.31
N VAL A 38 -3.47 2.41 8.34
CA VAL A 38 -2.29 2.35 7.45
C VAL A 38 -2.78 2.61 6.03
N GLN A 39 -2.34 3.72 5.42
CA GLN A 39 -2.64 4.02 4.02
C GLN A 39 -1.43 3.66 3.16
N VAL A 40 -1.62 2.81 2.15
CA VAL A 40 -0.51 2.16 1.42
C VAL A 40 0.01 2.94 0.21
N GLY A 41 -0.09 4.26 0.20
CA GLY A 41 0.41 5.11 -0.89
C GLY A 41 -0.60 5.37 -2.02
N ASP A 42 -0.23 6.22 -2.96
CA ASP A 42 -1.09 6.74 -4.03
C ASP A 42 -2.34 7.44 -3.49
N LEU A 43 -2.11 8.47 -2.66
CA LEU A 43 -3.13 9.42 -2.27
C LEU A 43 -3.51 10.36 -3.42
N VAL A 44 -2.54 10.71 -4.28
CA VAL A 44 -2.68 11.75 -5.29
C VAL A 44 -2.82 11.22 -6.72
N ASP A 45 -3.07 12.14 -7.66
CA ASP A 45 -3.28 11.94 -9.10
C ASP A 45 -4.54 11.12 -9.46
N ARG A 46 -4.81 10.96 -10.76
CA ARG A 46 -5.97 10.27 -11.38
C ARG A 46 -7.35 10.90 -11.11
N GLY A 47 -7.72 11.05 -9.85
CA GLY A 47 -9.00 11.59 -9.41
C GLY A 47 -9.09 13.13 -9.49
N PRO A 48 -10.24 13.68 -9.08
CA PRO A 48 -10.54 15.10 -9.28
C PRO A 48 -9.81 16.06 -8.34
N ASP A 49 -9.40 15.63 -7.15
CA ASP A 49 -8.86 16.53 -6.12
C ASP A 49 -7.79 15.88 -5.25
N SER A 50 -6.54 15.94 -5.71
CA SER A 50 -5.38 15.45 -4.94
C SER A 50 -5.12 16.26 -3.67
N THR A 51 -5.30 17.58 -3.71
CA THR A 51 -5.07 18.45 -2.55
C THR A 51 -6.08 18.19 -1.44
N GLY A 52 -7.34 17.98 -1.78
CA GLY A 52 -8.38 17.61 -0.81
C GLY A 52 -8.07 16.29 -0.11
N VAL A 53 -7.48 15.31 -0.80
CA VAL A 53 -7.05 14.06 -0.14
C VAL A 53 -5.96 14.35 0.90
N LEU A 54 -4.98 15.18 0.57
CA LEU A 54 -3.91 15.55 1.51
C LEU A 54 -4.47 16.30 2.73
N ASP A 55 -5.45 17.19 2.51
CA ASP A 55 -6.13 17.92 3.58
C ASP A 55 -6.93 17.00 4.51
N VAL A 56 -7.52 15.92 3.97
CA VAL A 56 -8.22 14.90 4.77
C VAL A 56 -7.23 14.12 5.64
N VAL A 57 -6.05 13.79 5.13
CA VAL A 57 -5.05 12.96 5.84
C VAL A 57 -4.27 13.76 6.89
N ALA A 58 -3.94 15.02 6.59
CA ALA A 58 -3.07 15.88 7.41
C ALA A 58 -3.38 15.86 8.93
N PRO A 59 -4.64 15.96 9.39
CA PRO A 59 -4.97 15.96 10.83
C PRO A 59 -4.62 14.67 11.58
N PHE A 60 -4.49 13.55 10.87
CA PHE A 60 -4.23 12.24 11.48
C PHE A 60 -2.73 11.91 11.58
N LEU A 61 -1.90 12.59 10.79
CA LEU A 61 -0.46 12.35 10.77
C LEU A 61 0.20 12.73 12.10
N GLY A 62 1.20 11.94 12.50
CA GLY A 62 1.85 12.08 13.80
C GLY A 62 1.07 11.46 14.96
N GLY A 63 -0.12 10.89 14.70
CA GLY A 63 -0.89 10.08 15.65
C GLY A 63 -1.00 8.62 15.19
N ARG A 64 -2.22 8.08 15.21
CA ARG A 64 -2.54 6.68 14.86
C ARG A 64 -2.75 6.47 13.36
N TRP A 65 -2.03 7.22 12.53
CA TRP A 65 -2.01 7.09 11.08
C TRP A 65 -0.60 6.82 10.59
N VAL A 66 -0.43 5.74 9.83
CA VAL A 66 0.80 5.41 9.12
C VAL A 66 0.59 5.67 7.65
N GLN A 67 1.33 6.62 7.10
CA GLN A 67 1.28 7.00 5.69
C GLN A 67 2.45 6.38 4.94
N LEU A 68 2.16 5.50 3.97
CA LEU A 68 3.17 4.99 3.05
C LEU A 68 3.22 5.84 1.78
N ALA A 69 4.39 5.92 1.15
CA ALA A 69 4.55 6.54 -0.16
C ALA A 69 4.12 5.55 -1.25
N GLY A 70 3.40 6.03 -2.26
CA GLY A 70 3.21 5.34 -3.54
C GLY A 70 4.11 5.91 -4.62
N ASN A 71 4.05 5.34 -5.83
CA ASN A 71 4.82 5.89 -6.95
C ASN A 71 4.31 7.29 -7.34
N HIS A 72 3.02 7.58 -7.16
CA HIS A 72 2.47 8.90 -7.45
C HIS A 72 2.98 9.98 -6.49
N GLU A 73 3.23 9.68 -5.21
CA GLU A 73 3.94 10.61 -4.31
C GLU A 73 5.43 10.69 -4.65
N ALA A 74 6.06 9.56 -4.97
CA ALA A 74 7.50 9.47 -5.21
C ALA A 74 7.98 10.39 -6.35
N GLN A 75 7.17 10.61 -7.39
CA GLN A 75 7.54 11.50 -8.51
C GLN A 75 7.76 12.97 -8.10
N TYR A 76 7.27 13.38 -6.92
CA TYR A 76 7.42 14.75 -6.40
C TYR A 76 8.61 14.90 -5.45
N LEU A 77 9.24 13.79 -5.05
CA LEU A 77 10.41 13.76 -4.17
C LEU A 77 11.70 14.16 -4.92
N PRO A 78 12.78 14.54 -4.20
CA PRO A 78 14.05 14.88 -4.82
C PRO A 78 14.58 13.75 -5.73
N SER A 79 15.15 14.11 -6.87
CA SER A 79 15.76 13.18 -7.87
C SER A 79 14.79 12.23 -8.56
N ALA A 80 13.48 12.41 -8.40
CA ALA A 80 12.48 11.55 -9.00
C ALA A 80 12.27 11.80 -10.50
N THR A 81 11.81 10.77 -11.21
CA THR A 81 11.37 10.88 -12.61
C THR A 81 9.86 11.10 -12.65
N VAL A 82 9.43 12.15 -13.36
CA VAL A 82 8.00 12.39 -13.61
C VAL A 82 7.50 11.39 -14.64
N PHE A 83 6.46 10.63 -14.27
CA PHE A 83 5.81 9.67 -15.16
C PHE A 83 4.32 9.98 -15.36
N TRP A 84 3.68 10.67 -14.41
CA TRP A 84 2.29 11.10 -14.54
C TRP A 84 2.22 12.50 -15.16
N PRO A 85 1.48 12.68 -16.28
CA PRO A 85 1.57 13.92 -17.06
C PRO A 85 0.78 15.09 -16.48
N GLN A 86 -0.17 14.86 -15.55
CA GLN A 86 -0.96 15.91 -14.91
C GLN A 86 -0.41 16.19 -13.49
N PRO A 87 0.40 17.24 -13.30
CA PRO A 87 0.96 17.52 -11.98
C PRO A 87 -0.12 18.05 -11.02
N ILE A 88 -0.01 17.69 -9.74
CA ILE A 88 -0.80 18.32 -8.68
C ILE A 88 -0.40 19.78 -8.43
N PRO A 89 -1.26 20.60 -7.79
CA PRO A 89 -0.93 21.97 -7.43
C PRO A 89 0.36 22.08 -6.60
N PRO A 90 1.15 23.18 -6.74
CA PRO A 90 2.40 23.36 -6.01
C PRO A 90 2.28 23.29 -4.48
N ALA A 91 1.11 23.61 -3.92
CA ALA A 91 0.84 23.45 -2.49
C ALA A 91 0.89 21.97 -2.07
N GLY A 92 0.24 21.08 -2.82
CA GLY A 92 0.28 19.63 -2.56
C GLY A 92 1.69 19.05 -2.70
N VAL A 93 2.46 19.52 -3.70
CA VAL A 93 3.88 19.12 -3.84
C VAL A 93 4.69 19.49 -2.60
N ARG A 94 4.49 20.69 -2.03
CA ARG A 94 5.17 21.09 -0.78
C ARG A 94 4.76 20.19 0.38
N THR A 95 3.46 19.94 0.55
CA THR A 95 2.94 19.04 1.58
C THR A 95 3.57 17.65 1.52
N LEU A 96 3.63 17.03 0.33
CA LEU A 96 4.25 15.71 0.15
C LEU A 96 5.74 15.70 0.50
N ARG A 97 6.48 16.73 0.08
CA ARG A 97 7.91 16.88 0.41
C ARG A 97 8.13 17.09 1.90
N GLU A 98 7.27 17.86 2.55
CA GLU A 98 7.30 18.05 4.01
C GLU A 98 7.10 16.71 4.73
N TRP A 99 6.03 15.97 4.40
CA TRP A 99 5.73 14.66 5.02
C TRP A 99 6.86 13.65 4.82
N TRP A 100 7.50 13.65 3.66
CA TRP A 100 8.68 12.81 3.43
C TRP A 100 9.87 13.26 4.28
N SER A 101 10.18 14.56 4.29
CA SER A 101 11.36 15.10 4.96
C SER A 101 11.33 14.99 6.49
N ASP A 102 10.13 14.98 7.10
CA ASP A 102 9.95 14.86 8.54
C ASP A 102 9.53 13.45 9.00
N GLY A 103 9.51 12.48 8.08
CA GLY A 103 9.25 11.07 8.38
C GLY A 103 7.79 10.70 8.63
N ARG A 104 6.84 11.63 8.40
CA ARG A 104 5.40 11.34 8.46
C ARG A 104 4.94 10.44 7.31
N MET A 105 5.65 10.43 6.19
CA MET A 105 5.46 9.50 5.06
C MET A 105 6.68 8.59 4.91
N GLN A 106 6.44 7.28 4.81
CA GLN A 106 7.48 6.24 4.87
C GLN A 106 7.38 5.28 3.69
N VAL A 107 8.34 4.38 3.50
CA VAL A 107 8.30 3.39 2.41
C VAL A 107 7.47 2.16 2.81
N ALA A 108 7.59 1.74 4.06
CA ALA A 108 7.02 0.48 4.53
C ALA A 108 6.61 0.53 5.99
N ALA A 109 5.69 -0.37 6.35
CA ALA A 109 5.32 -0.69 7.72
C ALA A 109 5.14 -2.21 7.86
N ALA A 110 5.00 -2.70 9.09
CA ALA A 110 4.66 -4.09 9.34
C ALA A 110 3.52 -4.22 10.37
N ILE A 111 2.77 -5.32 10.31
CA ILE A 111 1.75 -5.68 11.30
C ILE A 111 1.89 -7.14 11.66
N THR A 112 1.63 -7.43 12.93
CA THR A 112 1.45 -8.79 13.45
C THR A 112 -0.02 -8.97 13.85
N THR A 113 -0.68 -10.02 13.37
CA THR A 113 -2.07 -10.36 13.74
C THR A 113 -2.32 -11.85 13.54
N GLY A 114 -3.09 -12.48 14.43
CA GLY A 114 -3.44 -13.89 14.30
C GLY A 114 -2.26 -14.87 14.30
N GLY A 115 -1.08 -14.45 14.75
CA GLY A 115 0.17 -15.22 14.68
C GLY A 115 0.94 -15.11 13.36
N ASP A 116 0.44 -14.34 12.39
CA ASP A 116 1.12 -14.02 11.13
C ASP A 116 1.70 -12.59 11.15
N GLU A 117 2.80 -12.42 10.42
CA GLU A 117 3.41 -11.12 10.15
C GLU A 117 3.12 -10.69 8.70
N TYR A 118 2.84 -9.40 8.52
CA TYR A 118 2.59 -8.79 7.22
C TYR A 118 3.48 -7.57 7.00
N LEU A 119 4.19 -7.54 5.88
CA LEU A 119 4.86 -6.35 5.37
C LEU A 119 3.87 -5.52 4.54
N LEU A 120 3.85 -4.21 4.75
CA LEU A 120 3.01 -3.25 4.03
C LEU A 120 3.90 -2.34 3.22
N THR A 121 3.65 -2.33 1.91
CA THR A 121 4.26 -1.41 0.96
C THR A 121 3.22 -1.07 -0.09
N HIS A 122 3.50 -0.07 -0.92
CA HIS A 122 2.55 0.31 -1.96
C HIS A 122 2.32 -0.78 -3.01
N ALA A 123 3.36 -1.41 -3.55
CA ALA A 123 3.26 -2.38 -4.65
C ALA A 123 3.72 -3.80 -4.28
N GLY A 124 4.03 -4.05 -3.00
CA GLY A 124 4.62 -5.32 -2.54
C GLY A 124 6.14 -5.37 -2.68
N LEU A 125 6.79 -6.17 -1.86
CA LEU A 125 8.22 -6.46 -1.92
C LEU A 125 8.45 -7.67 -2.84
N THR A 126 9.06 -7.43 -4.01
CA THR A 126 9.42 -8.49 -4.96
C THR A 126 10.50 -9.42 -4.41
N LEU A 127 10.59 -10.64 -4.96
CA LEU A 127 11.58 -11.62 -4.52
C LEU A 127 13.02 -11.10 -4.69
N THR A 128 13.30 -10.42 -5.81
CA THR A 128 14.63 -9.85 -6.05
C THR A 128 14.93 -8.67 -5.11
N ALA A 129 13.96 -7.79 -4.84
CA ALA A 129 14.15 -6.73 -3.85
C ALA A 129 14.36 -7.30 -2.43
N TRP A 130 13.63 -8.34 -2.04
CA TRP A 130 13.83 -9.03 -0.76
C TRP A 130 15.24 -9.62 -0.62
N ARG A 131 15.78 -10.23 -1.68
CA ARG A 131 17.18 -10.70 -1.71
C ARG A 131 18.19 -9.56 -1.57
N GLN A 132 17.94 -8.43 -2.21
CA GLN A 132 18.79 -7.24 -2.11
C GLN A 132 18.78 -6.62 -0.71
N LEU A 133 17.68 -6.79 0.04
CA LEU A 133 17.60 -6.44 1.46
C LEU A 133 18.38 -7.39 2.38
N GLY A 134 18.97 -8.46 1.84
CA GLY A 134 19.66 -9.47 2.64
C GLY A 134 18.72 -10.50 3.26
N GLU A 135 17.61 -10.79 2.59
CA GLU A 135 16.69 -11.88 2.94
C GLU A 135 16.13 -11.79 4.38
N PRO A 136 15.54 -10.64 4.79
CA PRO A 136 15.01 -10.49 6.14
C PRO A 136 13.94 -11.54 6.44
N THR A 137 14.00 -12.09 7.65
CA THR A 137 13.14 -13.19 8.11
C THR A 137 11.85 -12.76 8.81
N SER A 138 11.70 -11.46 9.11
CA SER A 138 10.52 -10.86 9.74
C SER A 138 10.04 -9.65 8.94
N ALA A 139 8.73 -9.37 8.95
CA ALA A 139 8.16 -8.22 8.26
C ALA A 139 8.66 -6.91 8.87
N ALA A 140 8.80 -6.83 10.19
CA ALA A 140 9.30 -5.65 10.89
C ALA A 140 10.72 -5.28 10.41
N ARG A 141 11.65 -6.25 10.39
CA ARG A 141 13.00 -6.00 9.88
C ARG A 141 13.01 -5.60 8.41
N ALA A 142 12.15 -6.17 7.58
CA ALA A 142 12.03 -5.79 6.18
C ALA A 142 11.54 -4.33 6.04
N ALA A 143 10.58 -3.91 6.86
CA ALA A 143 10.09 -2.54 6.88
C ALA A 143 11.18 -1.54 7.32
N ASP A 144 11.92 -1.85 8.38
CA ASP A 144 13.04 -1.01 8.85
C ASP A 144 14.09 -0.83 7.75
N LEU A 145 14.50 -1.93 7.11
CA LEU A 145 15.49 -1.91 6.03
C LEU A 145 15.02 -1.11 4.81
N LEU A 146 13.73 -1.18 4.46
CA LEU A 146 13.16 -0.38 3.37
C LEU A 146 13.12 1.11 3.70
N ASN A 147 12.80 1.45 4.93
CA ASN A 147 12.78 2.83 5.40
C ASN A 147 14.22 3.42 5.51
N GLU A 148 15.23 2.58 5.76
CA GLU A 148 16.66 2.97 5.77
C GLU A 148 17.29 3.01 4.38
N ARG A 149 16.74 2.29 3.39
CA ARG A 149 17.32 2.14 2.03
C ARG A 149 16.34 2.61 0.93
N PRO A 150 16.14 3.93 0.78
CA PRO A 150 15.18 4.47 -0.19
C PRO A 150 15.58 4.19 -1.64
N ASP A 151 16.81 3.79 -1.95
CA ASP A 151 17.23 3.57 -3.34
C ASP A 151 16.39 2.51 -4.07
N LEU A 152 15.86 1.54 -3.32
CA LEU A 152 15.00 0.49 -3.89
C LEU A 152 13.68 1.04 -4.45
N ILE A 153 13.22 2.20 -3.99
CA ILE A 153 11.95 2.79 -4.42
C ILE A 153 12.00 3.35 -5.85
N TRP A 154 13.20 3.52 -6.41
CA TRP A 154 13.40 4.09 -7.75
C TRP A 154 13.43 3.06 -8.87
N TYR A 155 13.53 1.78 -8.54
CA TYR A 155 13.58 0.73 -9.56
C TYR A 155 12.17 0.46 -10.10
N THR A 156 11.90 0.98 -11.29
CA THR A 156 10.61 0.79 -11.97
C THR A 156 10.47 -0.59 -12.62
N GLY A 157 11.58 -1.29 -12.87
CA GLY A 157 11.62 -2.54 -13.66
C GLY A 157 11.30 -2.33 -15.15
N ALA A 158 11.48 -3.36 -15.98
CA ALA A 158 11.05 -3.32 -17.37
C ALA A 158 9.52 -3.33 -17.46
N HIS A 159 8.92 -2.16 -17.72
CA HIS A 159 7.46 -1.96 -17.74
C HIS A 159 6.75 -2.43 -16.46
N VAL A 160 7.43 -2.35 -15.31
CA VAL A 160 6.81 -2.67 -14.01
C VAL A 160 6.47 -4.16 -13.81
N ARG A 161 6.76 -4.99 -14.82
CA ARG A 161 6.36 -6.40 -14.89
C ARG A 161 7.50 -7.40 -14.62
N ASP A 162 8.72 -6.90 -14.43
CA ASP A 162 9.83 -7.75 -14.02
C ASP A 162 10.03 -7.72 -12.51
N ASP A 163 10.61 -8.78 -11.98
CA ASP A 163 10.80 -8.99 -10.55
C ASP A 163 11.83 -8.04 -9.91
N ARG A 164 12.50 -7.19 -10.70
CA ARG A 164 13.43 -6.15 -10.23
C ARG A 164 12.72 -4.85 -9.90
N ALA A 165 11.42 -4.75 -10.19
CA ALA A 165 10.61 -3.63 -9.75
C ALA A 165 10.65 -3.52 -8.22
N GLY A 166 10.83 -2.28 -7.75
CA GLY A 166 10.86 -1.92 -6.35
C GLY A 166 9.47 -1.86 -5.72
N PRO A 167 9.41 -1.60 -4.40
CA PRO A 167 8.20 -1.71 -3.61
C PRO A 167 7.14 -0.63 -3.89
N LEU A 168 7.46 0.35 -4.74
CA LEU A 168 6.50 1.36 -5.21
C LEU A 168 5.99 1.09 -6.62
N TRP A 169 6.54 0.10 -7.31
CA TRP A 169 6.25 -0.10 -8.73
C TRP A 169 5.66 -1.49 -8.99
N ALA A 170 6.17 -2.56 -8.40
CA ALA A 170 5.88 -3.94 -8.80
C ALA A 170 4.41 -4.25 -9.20
N GLU A 171 4.22 -4.72 -10.44
CA GLU A 171 2.92 -5.23 -10.88
C GLU A 171 2.58 -6.53 -10.14
N SER A 172 1.36 -6.60 -9.63
CA SER A 172 0.93 -7.63 -8.69
C SER A 172 1.06 -9.05 -9.26
N GLY A 173 0.70 -9.28 -10.52
CA GLY A 173 0.81 -10.60 -11.14
C GLY A 173 2.25 -11.04 -11.40
N ALA A 174 2.87 -10.42 -12.39
CA ALA A 174 4.13 -10.88 -13.00
C ALA A 174 5.37 -10.53 -12.17
N ALA A 175 5.40 -9.37 -11.52
CA ALA A 175 6.58 -8.93 -10.75
C ALA A 175 6.55 -9.41 -9.30
N LEU A 176 5.36 -9.44 -8.68
CA LEU A 176 5.21 -9.83 -7.28
C LEU A 176 4.85 -11.31 -7.12
N HIS A 177 3.65 -11.73 -7.51
CA HIS A 177 3.16 -13.07 -7.16
C HIS A 177 3.90 -14.20 -7.86
N GLU A 178 4.16 -14.10 -9.16
CA GLU A 178 4.76 -15.20 -9.92
C GLU A 178 6.16 -15.60 -9.44
N PRO A 179 7.11 -14.67 -9.21
CA PRO A 179 8.44 -15.02 -8.70
C PRO A 179 8.39 -15.63 -7.31
N TRP A 180 7.59 -15.08 -6.40
CA TRP A 180 7.44 -15.64 -5.06
C TRP A 180 6.78 -17.03 -5.07
N MET A 181 5.87 -17.32 -6.00
CA MET A 181 5.29 -18.67 -6.17
C MET A 181 6.26 -19.69 -6.77
N GLN A 182 7.37 -19.24 -7.35
CA GLN A 182 8.43 -20.10 -7.89
C GLN A 182 9.61 -20.23 -6.91
N TYR A 183 9.57 -19.52 -5.78
CA TYR A 183 10.62 -19.61 -4.77
C TYR A 183 10.51 -20.94 -4.02
N ASP A 184 11.59 -21.73 -4.07
CA ASP A 184 11.67 -23.04 -3.42
C ASP A 184 12.00 -22.98 -1.92
N GLY A 185 12.25 -21.78 -1.38
CA GLY A 185 12.55 -21.56 0.03
C GLY A 185 11.31 -21.26 0.88
N VAL A 186 11.56 -20.81 2.12
CA VAL A 186 10.51 -20.41 3.06
C VAL A 186 10.12 -18.97 2.82
N VAL A 187 8.84 -18.71 2.57
CA VAL A 187 8.31 -17.34 2.49
C VAL A 187 8.18 -16.80 3.93
N PRO A 188 8.96 -15.78 4.31
CA PRO A 188 9.14 -15.42 5.71
C PRO A 188 7.86 -14.81 6.33
N PHE A 189 7.13 -14.00 5.57
CA PHE A 189 5.97 -13.24 6.02
C PHE A 189 4.94 -13.05 4.89
N GLY A 190 3.71 -12.67 5.25
CA GLY A 190 2.69 -12.20 4.31
C GLY A 190 2.95 -10.76 3.86
N GLN A 191 2.21 -10.31 2.86
CA GLN A 191 2.32 -8.93 2.38
C GLN A 191 0.94 -8.30 2.20
N ILE A 192 0.80 -7.00 2.43
CA ILE A 192 -0.42 -6.24 2.10
C ILE A 192 0.00 -5.06 1.24
N HIS A 193 -0.62 -4.91 0.06
CA HIS A 193 -0.21 -3.92 -0.93
C HIS A 193 -1.37 -3.34 -1.74
N GLY A 194 -1.18 -2.17 -2.33
CA GLY A 194 -2.05 -1.52 -3.30
C GLY A 194 -1.51 -1.67 -4.73
N HIS A 195 -1.48 -0.54 -5.46
CA HIS A 195 -0.91 -0.31 -6.79
C HIS A 195 -1.61 -0.98 -7.97
N SER A 196 -1.71 -2.31 -7.92
CA SER A 196 -2.27 -3.09 -9.01
C SER A 196 -2.87 -4.39 -8.49
N THR A 197 -3.73 -4.98 -9.31
CA THR A 197 -4.48 -6.18 -8.94
C THR A 197 -4.54 -7.19 -10.09
N VAL A 198 -4.54 -8.46 -9.69
CA VAL A 198 -4.64 -9.63 -10.58
C VAL A 198 -6.06 -9.84 -11.15
N VAL A 199 -6.99 -8.94 -10.82
CA VAL A 199 -8.35 -8.90 -11.39
C VAL A 199 -8.73 -7.50 -11.86
N HIS A 200 -9.75 -7.42 -12.70
CA HIS A 200 -10.46 -6.19 -12.99
C HIS A 200 -11.77 -6.18 -12.19
N PHE A 201 -11.85 -5.44 -11.09
CA PHE A 201 -13.04 -5.43 -10.23
C PHE A 201 -14.32 -5.03 -10.98
N GLY A 202 -14.29 -3.94 -11.75
CA GLY A 202 -15.48 -3.46 -12.48
C GLY A 202 -16.04 -4.40 -13.54
N GLN A 203 -15.23 -5.32 -14.08
CA GLN A 203 -15.63 -6.29 -15.10
C GLN A 203 -15.68 -7.72 -14.54
N GLN A 204 -15.36 -7.90 -13.25
CA GLN A 204 -15.20 -9.18 -12.57
C GLN A 204 -14.41 -10.23 -13.37
N ARG A 205 -13.29 -9.81 -13.99
CA ARG A 205 -12.43 -10.69 -14.81
C ARG A 205 -11.03 -10.83 -14.25
N TRP A 206 -10.37 -11.93 -14.57
CA TRP A 206 -8.97 -12.17 -14.23
C TRP A 206 -8.02 -11.41 -15.15
N ARG A 207 -6.89 -10.98 -14.60
CA ARG A 207 -5.76 -10.32 -15.30
C ARG A 207 -4.43 -11.08 -15.14
N CYS A 208 -4.46 -12.24 -14.51
CA CYS A 208 -3.28 -13.09 -14.28
C CYS A 208 -3.45 -14.49 -14.87
N ASP A 209 -2.33 -15.21 -14.94
CA ASP A 209 -2.26 -16.57 -15.44
C ASP A 209 -2.73 -17.63 -14.42
N GLY A 210 -2.83 -18.87 -14.89
CA GLY A 210 -3.51 -19.96 -14.19
C GLY A 210 -2.97 -20.26 -12.80
N ARG A 211 -1.64 -20.22 -12.60
CA ARG A 211 -1.02 -20.54 -11.30
C ARG A 211 -1.41 -19.53 -10.21
N VAL A 212 -1.34 -18.25 -10.54
CA VAL A 212 -1.74 -17.17 -9.62
C VAL A 212 -3.23 -17.29 -9.34
N ARG A 213 -4.04 -17.36 -10.40
CA ARG A 213 -5.51 -17.48 -10.31
C ARG A 213 -5.96 -18.63 -9.40
N GLN A 214 -5.36 -19.82 -9.52
CA GLN A 214 -5.74 -20.99 -8.73
C GLN A 214 -5.49 -20.84 -7.21
N ARG A 215 -4.59 -19.93 -6.82
CA ARG A 215 -4.26 -19.64 -5.42
C ARG A 215 -4.92 -18.37 -4.88
N THR A 216 -5.73 -17.72 -5.71
CA THR A 216 -6.33 -16.43 -5.41
C THR A 216 -7.80 -16.56 -5.03
N THR A 217 -8.18 -15.91 -3.94
CA THR A 217 -9.58 -15.62 -3.58
C THR A 217 -9.84 -14.12 -3.69
N VAL A 218 -11.03 -13.73 -4.13
CA VAL A 218 -11.38 -12.33 -4.38
C VAL A 218 -12.64 -11.99 -3.61
N ASP A 219 -12.58 -10.92 -2.82
CA ASP A 219 -13.76 -10.22 -2.33
C ASP A 219 -14.10 -9.12 -3.34
N TRP A 220 -15.13 -9.33 -4.14
CA TRP A 220 -15.53 -8.41 -5.20
C TRP A 220 -16.18 -7.13 -4.66
N GLN A 221 -16.78 -7.19 -3.47
CA GLN A 221 -17.49 -6.06 -2.87
C GLN A 221 -16.51 -5.17 -2.11
N ALA A 222 -15.68 -5.75 -1.26
CA ALA A 222 -14.64 -5.01 -0.54
C ALA A 222 -13.47 -4.60 -1.47
N ARG A 223 -13.36 -5.27 -2.62
CA ARG A 223 -12.27 -5.15 -3.60
C ARG A 223 -10.91 -5.58 -3.05
N HIS A 224 -10.89 -6.72 -2.36
CA HIS A 224 -9.65 -7.30 -1.86
C HIS A 224 -9.31 -8.59 -2.60
N VAL A 225 -8.02 -8.80 -2.82
CA VAL A 225 -7.48 -10.05 -3.36
C VAL A 225 -6.64 -10.70 -2.28
N ARG A 226 -6.76 -12.01 -2.09
CA ARG A 226 -5.87 -12.79 -1.22
C ARG A 226 -5.24 -13.91 -2.03
N VAL A 227 -3.91 -13.94 -2.09
CA VAL A 227 -3.12 -14.89 -2.87
C VAL A 227 -2.27 -15.73 -1.93
N ARG A 228 -2.41 -17.06 -1.98
CA ARG A 228 -1.60 -17.98 -1.16
C ARG A 228 -0.22 -18.19 -1.80
N VAL A 229 0.85 -17.94 -1.05
CA VAL A 229 2.23 -17.98 -1.51
C VAL A 229 3.11 -18.61 -0.43
N GLY A 230 3.64 -19.82 -0.67
CA GLY A 230 4.58 -20.49 0.25
C GLY A 230 4.10 -20.64 1.70
N GLY A 231 2.81 -20.88 1.92
CA GLY A 231 2.22 -20.98 3.26
C GLY A 231 1.81 -19.64 3.89
N ARG A 232 2.11 -18.52 3.23
CA ARG A 232 1.68 -17.16 3.61
C ARG A 232 0.57 -16.65 2.68
N VAL A 233 0.03 -15.48 3.00
CA VAL A 233 -0.99 -14.80 2.21
C VAL A 233 -0.52 -13.40 1.84
N PHE A 234 -0.58 -13.08 0.56
CA PHE A 234 -0.40 -11.71 0.06
C PHE A 234 -1.79 -11.11 -0.22
N ILE A 235 -2.05 -9.90 0.26
CA ILE A 235 -3.36 -9.25 0.23
C ILE A 235 -3.27 -7.96 -0.59
N GLY A 236 -3.96 -7.94 -1.74
CA GLY A 236 -4.15 -6.73 -2.53
C GLY A 236 -5.35 -5.94 -2.02
N VAL A 237 -5.17 -4.66 -1.69
CA VAL A 237 -6.20 -3.75 -1.17
C VAL A 237 -6.49 -2.54 -2.07
N ASP A 238 -6.09 -2.58 -3.35
CA ASP A 238 -6.32 -1.53 -4.34
C ASP A 238 -7.80 -1.49 -4.80
N PRO A 239 -8.57 -0.44 -4.47
CA PRO A 239 -9.97 -0.31 -4.89
C PRO A 239 -10.13 -0.06 -6.39
N GLY A 240 -9.10 0.40 -7.09
CA GLY A 240 -9.16 0.75 -8.51
C GLY A 240 -10.11 1.92 -8.80
N HIS A 241 -9.99 3.02 -8.04
CA HIS A 241 -10.81 4.23 -8.22
C HIS A 241 -10.72 4.84 -9.62
N GLY A 242 -9.52 4.81 -10.23
CA GLY A 242 -9.29 5.45 -11.52
C GLY A 242 -9.71 6.93 -11.51
N VAL A 243 -10.32 7.38 -12.59
CA VAL A 243 -10.73 8.79 -12.75
C VAL A 243 -12.06 9.10 -12.03
N THR A 244 -12.97 8.13 -11.95
CA THR A 244 -14.37 8.38 -11.53
C THR A 244 -14.71 7.84 -10.14
N GLY A 245 -13.78 7.18 -9.47
CA GLY A 245 -14.04 6.48 -8.22
C GLY A 245 -14.63 5.08 -8.45
N ALA A 246 -14.43 4.21 -7.46
CA ALA A 246 -14.98 2.87 -7.43
C ALA A 246 -16.40 2.90 -6.85
N PRO A 247 -17.42 2.29 -7.50
CA PRO A 247 -18.80 2.28 -7.01
C PRO A 247 -19.01 1.59 -5.64
N GLY A 248 -18.03 0.82 -5.17
CA GLY A 248 -18.07 0.16 -3.87
C GLY A 248 -16.72 -0.47 -3.56
N TRP A 249 -16.23 -0.25 -2.34
CA TRP A 249 -14.98 -0.77 -1.78
C TRP A 249 -14.98 -0.55 -0.26
N GLN A 250 -14.10 -1.27 0.45
CA GLN A 250 -13.93 -1.13 1.90
C GLN A 250 -12.45 -1.19 2.29
N PRO A 251 -12.03 -0.52 3.38
CA PRO A 251 -10.74 -0.79 4.00
C PRO A 251 -10.62 -2.25 4.45
N LEU A 252 -9.40 -2.80 4.41
CA LEU A 252 -9.12 -4.09 5.02
C LEU A 252 -9.00 -3.90 6.53
N VAL A 253 -9.91 -4.48 7.30
CA VAL A 253 -9.89 -4.41 8.77
C VAL A 253 -9.27 -5.68 9.34
N LEU A 254 -8.29 -5.51 10.21
CA LEU A 254 -7.60 -6.56 10.96
C LEU A 254 -7.76 -6.26 12.45
N ASP A 255 -8.36 -7.20 13.16
CA ASP A 255 -8.51 -7.10 14.61
C ASP A 255 -7.29 -7.71 15.31
N ASP A 256 -7.11 -7.35 16.59
CA ASP A 256 -6.04 -7.86 17.45
C ASP A 256 -4.63 -7.76 16.81
N ALA A 257 -4.36 -6.62 16.18
CA ALA A 257 -3.13 -6.35 15.44
C ALA A 257 -2.16 -5.42 16.19
N GLU A 258 -0.86 -5.61 15.95
CA GLU A 258 0.23 -4.74 16.43
C GLU A 258 1.00 -4.18 15.24
N VAL A 259 1.16 -2.86 15.18
CA VAL A 259 1.82 -2.14 14.06
C VAL A 259 3.27 -1.81 14.43
N HIS A 260 4.18 -1.99 13.46
CA HIS A 260 5.60 -1.71 13.59
C HIS A 260 6.08 -0.75 12.47
N PRO A 261 6.75 0.37 12.79
CA PRO A 261 6.98 0.88 14.15
C PRO A 261 5.67 1.28 14.82
N VAL A 262 5.65 1.24 16.15
CA VAL A 262 4.46 1.59 16.93
C VAL A 262 4.15 3.08 16.70
N PRO A 263 2.95 3.42 16.17
CA PRO A 263 2.57 4.82 15.99
C PRO A 263 2.54 5.57 17.33
N ALA A 264 2.72 6.89 17.29
CA ALA A 264 2.64 7.70 18.49
C ALA A 264 1.27 7.54 19.18
N GLN A 265 1.29 7.43 20.51
CA GLN A 265 0.06 7.45 21.30
C GLN A 265 -0.47 8.89 21.33
N ALA A 266 -1.73 9.06 20.93
CA ALA A 266 -2.44 10.34 20.95
C ALA A 266 -2.81 10.76 22.37
#